data_AF-A0A1M4XQ96-F1
#
_entry.id   AF-A0A1M4XQ96-F1
#
_cell.length_a   1.000
_cell.length_b   1.000
_cell.length_c   1.000
_cell.angle_alpha   90.00
_cell.angle_beta   90.00
_cell.angle_gamma   90.00
#
_symmetry.space_group_name_H-M   'P 1'
#
loop_
_entity.id
_entity.type
_entity.pdbx_description
1 polymer ?
#
loop_
_entity_poly.entity_id
_entity_poly.type
_entity_poly.pdbx_seq_one_letter_code
_entity_poly.pdbx_strand_id
1 'polypeptide(L)'
;MKYYTILLLVFFIACKKQEDIGLPENYILTEKNISDDCNIFQMRFKEGKYLLKCSLAGSCRKMTSEIYIKEYVSYLEKNYDHFAHKKGDIIFDYYGIKDSKILQDSLLKITKRKFNNVVSLSEYDKGSFTLHISYKK
;
A
#
# COMPACT_ATOMS: atom_id res chain seq x y z
N MET A 1 -45.30 48.41 -14.92
CA MET A 1 -44.56 48.66 -13.65
C MET A 1 -44.70 47.43 -12.77
N LYS A 2 -43.55 46.89 -12.33
CA LYS A 2 -43.30 46.25 -11.02
C LYS A 2 -44.30 45.14 -10.62
N TYR A 3 -43.92 43.88 -10.42
CA TYR A 3 -42.82 43.40 -9.60
C TYR A 3 -42.41 41.98 -10.01
N TYR A 4 -41.10 41.76 -9.94
CA TYR A 4 -40.43 40.47 -9.80
C TYR A 4 -40.98 39.67 -8.61
N THR A 5 -40.46 38.45 -8.44
CA THR A 5 -40.70 37.45 -7.36
C THR A 5 -41.90 36.54 -7.71
N ILE A 6 -41.74 35.22 -7.94
CA ILE A 6 -40.91 34.26 -7.21
C ILE A 6 -40.34 33.23 -8.18
N LEU A 7 -39.02 33.29 -8.33
CA LEU A 7 -38.15 32.22 -8.76
C LEU A 7 -37.87 31.38 -7.52
N LEU A 8 -38.51 30.22 -7.34
CA LEU A 8 -38.01 29.06 -6.59
C LEU A 8 -39.09 27.97 -6.45
N LEU A 9 -38.61 26.72 -6.37
CA LEU A 9 -39.33 25.47 -5.98
C LEU A 9 -40.32 24.99 -7.05
N VAL A 10 -40.04 23.93 -7.81
CA VAL A 10 -39.61 22.61 -7.35
C VAL A 10 -38.72 21.98 -8.43
N PHE A 11 -37.40 22.15 -8.29
CA PHE A 11 -36.36 21.39 -8.98
C PHE A 11 -35.91 20.20 -8.11
N PHE A 12 -36.86 19.57 -7.43
CA PHE A 12 -36.60 18.43 -6.54
C PHE A 12 -37.57 17.32 -6.92
N ILE A 13 -37.04 16.09 -6.93
CA ILE A 13 -37.67 14.83 -7.36
C ILE A 13 -37.41 14.59 -8.86
N ALA A 14 -36.35 13.94 -9.32
CA ALA A 14 -35.49 12.99 -8.63
C ALA A 14 -34.10 12.96 -9.30
N CYS A 15 -33.18 13.78 -8.80
CA CYS A 15 -31.81 13.29 -8.71
C CYS A 15 -31.89 12.25 -7.58
N LYS A 16 -32.04 10.96 -7.93
CA LYS A 16 -31.72 9.90 -6.99
C LYS A 16 -30.33 10.25 -6.48
N LYS A 17 -30.27 10.64 -5.20
CA LYS A 17 -29.04 10.62 -4.44
C LYS A 17 -28.48 9.24 -4.73
N GLN A 18 -27.41 9.18 -5.51
CA GLN A 18 -26.63 7.98 -5.63
C GLN A 18 -26.07 7.85 -4.22
N GLU A 19 -26.78 7.09 -3.38
CA GLU A 19 -26.23 6.53 -2.16
C GLU A 19 -24.84 6.08 -2.52
N ASP A 20 -23.87 6.75 -1.89
CA ASP A 20 -22.44 6.56 -2.02
C ASP A 20 -22.09 5.53 -3.09
N ILE A 21 -21.82 5.99 -4.34
CA ILE A 21 -21.01 5.15 -5.21
C ILE A 21 -19.75 4.95 -4.39
N GLY A 22 -19.63 3.76 -3.78
CA GLY A 22 -18.57 3.44 -2.86
C GLY A 22 -17.27 3.72 -3.58
N LEU A 23 -16.69 4.90 -3.31
CA LEU A 23 -15.29 5.11 -3.53
C LEU A 23 -14.64 3.96 -2.77
N PRO A 24 -13.90 3.06 -3.43
CA PRO A 24 -13.28 1.97 -2.72
C PRO A 24 -12.26 2.63 -1.78
N GLU A 25 -12.61 2.79 -0.50
CA GLU A 25 -11.71 3.24 0.56
C GLU A 25 -10.51 2.28 0.76
N ASN A 26 -10.38 1.25 -0.06
CA ASN A 26 -9.58 0.07 0.21
C ASN A 26 -8.20 0.06 -0.44
N TYR A 27 -7.86 0.98 -1.35
CA TYR A 27 -6.54 0.95 -2.02
C TYR A 27 -6.07 2.36 -2.38
N ILE A 28 -5.00 2.83 -1.74
CA ILE A 28 -4.32 4.06 -2.15
C ILE A 28 -3.03 3.67 -2.88
N LEU A 29 -2.96 3.95 -4.18
CA LEU A 29 -1.72 3.87 -4.95
C LEU A 29 -0.87 5.10 -4.62
N THR A 30 0.29 4.89 -4.04
CA THR A 30 1.27 5.95 -3.80
C THR A 30 2.54 5.66 -4.57
N GLU A 31 2.92 6.62 -5.41
CA GLU A 31 4.11 6.58 -6.24
C GLU A 31 5.24 7.39 -5.60
N LYS A 32 6.47 6.90 -5.75
CA LYS A 32 7.66 7.62 -5.31
C LYS A 32 8.79 7.42 -6.31
N ASN A 33 9.30 8.54 -6.85
CA ASN A 33 10.53 8.57 -7.63
C ASN A 33 11.74 8.27 -6.72
N ILE A 34 12.58 7.33 -7.12
CA ILE A 34 13.82 6.94 -6.41
C ILE A 34 15.08 7.28 -7.21
N SER A 35 14.96 7.44 -8.53
CA SER A 35 15.94 8.05 -9.45
C SER A 35 15.19 8.63 -10.64
N ASP A 36 15.86 9.38 -11.51
CA ASP A 36 15.24 10.18 -12.59
C ASP A 36 14.23 9.40 -13.47
N ASP A 37 14.43 8.09 -13.67
CA ASP A 37 13.52 7.22 -14.45
C ASP A 37 12.95 6.01 -13.68
N CYS A 38 13.05 5.98 -12.33
CA CYS A 38 12.57 4.85 -11.52
C CYS A 38 11.54 5.24 -10.48
N ASN A 39 10.42 4.53 -10.51
CA ASN A 39 9.32 4.69 -9.56
C ASN A 39 9.12 3.43 -8.73
N ILE A 40 8.88 3.62 -7.43
CA ILE A 40 8.30 2.60 -6.57
C ILE A 40 6.82 2.91 -6.39
N PHE A 41 5.98 1.92 -6.67
CA PHE A 41 4.57 1.91 -6.35
C PHE A 41 4.31 1.18 -5.05
N GLN A 42 3.58 1.82 -4.15
CA GLN A 42 3.09 1.25 -2.91
C GLN A 42 1.57 1.32 -2.94
N MET A 43 0.91 0.18 -2.93
CA MET A 43 -0.54 0.09 -2.76
C MET A 43 -0.84 -0.26 -1.31
N ARG A 44 -1.62 0.60 -0.65
CA ARG A 44 -1.91 0.50 0.78
C ARG A 44 -3.30 -0.09 0.98
N PHE A 45 -3.40 -1.07 1.87
CA PHE A 45 -4.64 -1.80 2.13
C PHE A 45 -5.07 -1.53 3.58
N LYS A 46 -6.26 -0.95 3.76
CA LYS A 46 -6.78 -0.55 5.08
C LYS A 46 -7.36 -1.74 5.85
N GLU A 47 -8.04 -2.64 5.14
CA GLU A 47 -8.78 -3.81 5.65
C GLU A 47 -8.66 -5.01 4.71
N GLY A 48 -8.84 -6.23 5.25
CA GLY A 48 -8.77 -7.49 4.50
C GLY A 48 -7.53 -8.33 4.79
N LYS A 49 -7.17 -9.24 3.87
CA LYS A 49 -6.00 -10.13 4.03
C LYS A 49 -4.67 -9.42 3.76
N TYR A 50 -4.67 -8.32 3.00
CA TYR A 50 -3.46 -7.60 2.62
C TYR A 50 -3.31 -6.30 3.43
N LEU A 51 -2.07 -5.92 3.73
CA LEU A 51 -1.70 -4.69 4.42
C LEU A 51 -0.95 -3.72 3.49
N LEU A 52 -0.11 -4.26 2.61
CA LEU A 52 0.73 -3.48 1.70
C LEU A 52 1.12 -4.33 0.49
N LYS A 53 1.18 -3.71 -0.68
CA LYS A 53 1.86 -4.24 -1.87
C LYS A 53 2.88 -3.23 -2.38
N CYS A 54 4.13 -3.66 -2.51
CA CYS A 54 5.23 -2.86 -3.07
C CYS A 54 5.61 -3.39 -4.45
N SER A 55 5.76 -2.52 -5.44
CA SER A 55 6.16 -2.86 -6.80
C SER A 55 6.96 -1.71 -7.45
N LEU A 56 7.54 -1.93 -8.63
CA LEU A 56 8.28 -0.93 -9.40
C LEU A 56 7.55 -0.52 -10.68
N ALA A 57 7.77 0.73 -11.11
CA ALA A 57 7.51 1.19 -12.48
C ALA A 57 8.81 1.34 -13.27
N GLY A 58 8.76 0.99 -14.56
CA GLY A 58 9.80 1.32 -15.53
C GLY A 58 10.97 0.35 -15.63
N SER A 59 11.95 0.67 -16.49
CA SER A 59 13.14 -0.15 -16.76
C SER A 59 14.25 0.08 -15.72
N CYS A 60 13.98 -0.29 -14.47
CA CYS A 60 14.94 -0.10 -13.38
C CYS A 60 16.08 -1.12 -13.43
N ARG A 61 17.21 -0.72 -14.03
CA ARG A 61 18.40 -1.58 -14.16
C ARG A 61 19.29 -1.64 -12.91
N LYS A 62 19.11 -0.77 -11.92
CA LYS A 62 20.00 -0.65 -10.75
C LYS A 62 19.27 -0.52 -9.41
N MET A 63 18.36 -1.45 -9.14
CA MET A 63 17.76 -1.56 -7.80
C MET A 63 18.61 -2.46 -6.92
N THR A 64 18.97 -1.98 -5.73
CA THR A 64 19.70 -2.76 -4.72
C THR A 64 18.76 -3.13 -3.57
N SER A 65 19.08 -4.20 -2.85
CA SER A 65 18.33 -4.63 -1.66
C SER A 65 18.22 -3.51 -0.62
N GLU A 66 19.27 -2.68 -0.49
CA GLU A 66 19.32 -1.54 0.42
C GLU A 66 18.25 -0.50 0.11
N ILE A 67 17.97 -0.22 -1.17
CA ILE A 67 16.93 0.72 -1.58
C ILE A 67 15.55 0.19 -1.16
N TYR A 68 15.24 -1.08 -1.48
CA TYR A 68 13.97 -1.69 -1.04
C TYR A 68 13.80 -1.65 0.48
N ILE A 69 14.87 -1.98 1.23
CA ILE A 69 14.85 -1.96 2.69
C ILE A 69 14.60 -0.55 3.21
N LYS A 70 15.33 0.44 2.71
CA LYS A 70 15.18 1.85 3.10
C LYS A 70 13.76 2.35 2.87
N GLU A 71 13.19 2.03 1.71
CA GLU A 71 11.85 2.47 1.32
C GLU A 71 10.77 1.79 2.16
N TYR A 72 10.93 0.50 2.44
CA TYR A 72 10.04 -0.20 3.36
C TYR A 72 10.08 0.36 4.78
N VAL A 73 11.29 0.60 5.32
CA VAL A 73 11.45 1.19 6.67
C VAL A 73 10.80 2.57 6.72
N SER A 74 11.06 3.43 5.74
CA SER A 74 10.46 4.77 5.65
C SER A 74 8.94 4.70 5.59
N TYR A 75 8.40 3.73 4.84
CA TYR A 75 6.96 3.52 4.77
C TYR A 75 6.37 3.08 6.12
N LEU A 76 6.96 2.08 6.77
CA LEU A 76 6.51 1.61 8.07
C LEU A 76 6.55 2.71 9.13
N GLU A 77 7.58 3.55 9.12
CA GLU A 77 7.71 4.65 10.09
C GLU A 77 6.64 5.72 9.91
N LYS A 78 6.37 6.13 8.66
CA LYS A 78 5.36 7.15 8.37
C LYS A 78 3.94 6.71 8.69
N ASN A 79 3.67 5.41 8.69
CA ASN A 79 2.33 4.86 8.81
C ASN A 79 2.19 3.93 10.02
N TYR A 80 3.15 3.96 10.95
CA TYR A 80 3.24 2.96 12.02
C TYR A 80 1.95 2.84 12.83
N ASP A 81 1.37 3.98 13.21
CA ASP A 81 0.14 4.01 14.01
C ASP A 81 -1.05 3.33 13.31
N HIS A 82 -1.07 3.36 11.98
CA HIS A 82 -2.10 2.70 11.17
C HIS A 82 -1.86 1.19 11.03
N PHE A 83 -0.64 0.72 11.26
CA PHE A 83 -0.24 -0.68 11.14
C PHE A 83 -0.06 -1.38 12.49
N ALA A 84 0.06 -0.61 13.57
CA ALA A 84 0.18 -1.13 14.92
C ALA A 84 -0.94 -2.14 15.17
N HIS A 85 -0.56 -3.36 15.56
CA HIS A 85 -1.46 -4.46 15.89
C HIS A 85 -2.29 -5.04 14.73
N LYS A 86 -2.02 -4.66 13.48
CA LYS A 86 -2.67 -5.29 12.32
C LYS A 86 -2.07 -6.67 12.00
N LYS A 87 -2.89 -7.51 11.39
CA LYS A 87 -2.54 -8.80 10.79
C LYS A 87 -2.85 -8.77 9.30
N GLY A 88 -2.19 -9.62 8.54
CA GLY A 88 -2.35 -9.73 7.10
C GLY A 88 -1.01 -9.80 6.37
N ASP A 89 -1.07 -9.58 5.08
CA ASP A 89 -0.01 -9.91 4.15
C ASP A 89 0.67 -8.64 3.61
N ILE A 90 2.00 -8.65 3.59
CA ILE A 90 2.79 -7.64 2.89
C ILE A 90 3.44 -8.31 1.69
N ILE A 91 3.06 -7.87 0.48
CA ILE A 91 3.58 -8.40 -0.78
C ILE A 91 4.69 -7.49 -1.30
N PHE A 92 5.82 -8.09 -1.67
CA PHE A 92 6.94 -7.42 -2.31
C PHE A 92 7.19 -7.99 -3.69
N ASP A 93 6.95 -7.19 -4.72
CA ASP A 93 7.41 -7.46 -6.08
C ASP A 93 8.74 -6.72 -6.29
N TYR A 94 9.81 -7.48 -6.53
CA TYR A 94 11.17 -6.97 -6.65
C TYR A 94 11.83 -7.43 -7.96
N TYR A 95 12.63 -6.53 -8.54
CA TYR A 95 13.38 -6.75 -9.77
C TYR A 95 14.85 -6.38 -9.59
N GLY A 96 15.72 -7.01 -10.39
CA GLY A 96 17.16 -6.68 -10.47
C GLY A 96 18.01 -7.22 -9.31
N ILE A 97 17.42 -7.93 -8.36
CA ILE A 97 18.13 -8.55 -7.23
C ILE A 97 18.49 -10.00 -7.58
N LYS A 98 19.80 -10.30 -7.68
CA LYS A 98 20.29 -11.66 -7.96
C LYS A 98 20.15 -12.61 -6.78
N ASP A 99 20.37 -12.12 -5.56
CA ASP A 99 20.20 -12.88 -4.32
C ASP A 99 19.20 -12.15 -3.41
N SER A 100 17.96 -12.62 -3.44
CA SER A 100 16.85 -12.04 -2.68
C SER A 100 16.87 -12.42 -1.21
N LYS A 101 17.71 -13.36 -0.78
CA LYS A 101 17.69 -13.87 0.59
C LYS A 101 18.04 -12.78 1.60
N ILE A 102 19.05 -11.98 1.29
CA ILE A 102 19.45 -10.84 2.13
C ILE A 102 18.31 -9.82 2.26
N LEU A 103 17.60 -9.57 1.15
CA LEU A 103 16.46 -8.65 1.13
C LEU A 103 15.31 -9.20 2.00
N GLN A 104 14.94 -10.47 1.80
CA GLN A 104 13.87 -11.15 2.53
C GLN A 104 14.16 -11.23 4.03
N ASP A 105 15.37 -11.68 4.42
CA ASP A 105 15.76 -11.81 5.83
C ASP A 105 15.74 -10.45 6.54
N SER A 106 16.20 -9.40 5.85
CA SER A 106 16.17 -8.03 6.38
C SER A 106 14.74 -7.56 6.59
N LEU A 107 13.87 -7.71 5.59
CA LEU A 107 12.48 -7.28 5.66
C LEU A 107 11.68 -8.10 6.69
N LEU A 108 11.91 -9.41 6.78
CA LEU A 108 11.33 -10.28 7.81
C LEU A 108 11.72 -9.81 9.21
N LYS A 109 13.02 -9.55 9.45
CA LYS A 109 13.52 -9.09 10.76
C LYS A 109 12.94 -7.72 11.14
N ILE A 110 12.89 -6.78 10.20
CA ILE A 110 12.30 -5.45 10.39
C ILE A 110 10.82 -5.59 10.74
N THR A 111 10.07 -6.41 10.00
CA THR A 111 8.63 -6.60 10.21
C THR A 111 8.33 -7.24 11.56
N LYS A 112 9.07 -8.29 11.95
CA LYS A 112 8.97 -8.91 13.29
C LYS A 112 9.18 -7.88 14.39
N ARG A 113 10.23 -7.06 14.26
CA ARG A 113 10.58 -6.04 15.26
C ARG A 113 9.50 -4.94 15.35
N LYS A 114 8.97 -4.48 14.22
CA LYS A 114 8.00 -3.37 14.20
C LYS A 114 6.61 -3.81 14.65
N PHE A 115 6.11 -4.96 14.19
CA PHE A 115 4.73 -5.37 14.47
C PHE A 115 4.58 -6.14 15.80
N ASN A 116 5.68 -6.60 16.41
CA ASN A 116 5.68 -7.45 17.61
C ASN A 116 4.74 -8.68 17.50
N ASN A 117 4.58 -9.18 16.27
CA ASN A 117 3.68 -10.26 15.90
C ASN A 117 4.47 -11.44 15.31
N VAL A 118 3.81 -12.58 15.11
CA VAL A 118 4.39 -13.70 14.37
C VAL A 118 4.42 -13.33 12.90
N VAL A 119 5.62 -13.38 12.30
CA VAL A 119 5.80 -13.11 10.87
C VAL A 119 6.45 -14.33 10.21
N SER A 120 5.82 -14.86 9.18
CA SER A 120 6.38 -15.89 8.29
C SER A 120 6.61 -15.32 6.89
N LEU A 121 7.50 -15.97 6.14
CA LEU A 121 7.83 -15.64 4.76
C LEU A 121 7.30 -16.77 3.88
N SER A 122 6.68 -16.43 2.75
CA SER A 122 6.36 -17.35 1.67
C SER A 122 6.87 -16.81 0.33
N GLU A 123 7.36 -17.72 -0.50
CA GLU A 123 7.79 -17.42 -1.86
C GLU A 123 6.89 -18.16 -2.83
N TYR A 124 6.33 -17.42 -3.79
CA TYR A 124 5.46 -17.97 -4.81
C TYR A 124 6.15 -17.98 -6.18
N ASP A 125 6.92 -16.93 -6.49
CA ASP A 125 7.57 -16.74 -7.78
C ASP A 125 8.94 -16.06 -7.65
N LYS A 126 9.83 -16.26 -8.63
CA LYS A 126 11.08 -15.47 -8.73
C LYS A 126 10.72 -13.99 -8.91
N GLY A 127 11.20 -13.13 -8.01
CA GLY A 127 10.88 -11.70 -8.04
C GLY A 127 9.64 -11.29 -7.24
N SER A 128 9.01 -12.20 -6.48
CA SER A 128 7.97 -11.82 -5.52
C SER A 128 8.01 -12.67 -4.25
N PHE A 129 7.72 -12.07 -3.10
CA PHE A 129 7.51 -12.80 -1.84
C PHE A 129 6.47 -12.11 -0.96
N THR A 130 5.90 -12.87 -0.02
CA THR A 130 4.91 -12.36 0.93
C THR A 130 5.38 -12.55 2.37
N LEU A 131 5.22 -11.53 3.19
CA LEU A 131 5.33 -11.61 4.65
C LEU A 131 3.94 -11.72 5.26
N HIS A 132 3.67 -12.81 5.95
CA HIS A 132 2.39 -13.04 6.63
C HIS A 132 2.51 -12.64 8.10
N ILE A 133 1.75 -11.64 8.51
CA ILE A 133 1.70 -11.15 9.89
C ILE A 133 0.47 -11.74 10.58
N SER A 134 0.68 -12.44 11.68
CA SER A 134 -0.36 -13.07 12.49
C SER A 134 -0.17 -12.75 13.97
N TYR A 135 -1.25 -12.80 14.74
CA TYR A 135 -1.19 -12.54 16.17
C TYR A 135 -0.28 -13.55 16.87
N LYS A 136 0.48 -13.04 17.84
CA LYS A 136 1.18 -13.89 18.80
C LYS A 136 0.12 -14.61 19.65
N LYS A 137 0.17 -15.95 19.67
CA LYS A 137 -0.65 -16.76 20.57
C LYS A 137 -0.29 -16.49 22.02
#